data_AF-A0A956ALH3-F1
#
_entry.id   AF-A0A956ALH3-F1
#
_cell.length_a   1.000
_cell.length_b   1.000
_cell.length_c   1.000
_cell.angle_alpha   90.00
_cell.angle_beta   90.00
_cell.angle_gamma   90.00
#
_symmetry.space_group_name_H-M   'P 1'
#
loop_
_entity.id
_entity.type
_entity.pdbx_description
1 polymer ?
#
loop_
_entity_poly.entity_id
_entity_poly.type
_entity_poly.pdbx_seq_one_letter_code
_entity_poly.pdbx_strand_id
1 'polypeptide(L)'
;MRLPSLSRGVSASPAPRSQRRAGAFARFALTAALLWAAGCARVPRDSYGVDRLRFEGVEALDSDALRACLATRERSSVGIDFGTTSEPTCGEPPFDGGSNTVRLFRWPWTDWPTWDLSVFERDLRRIERWYRARGYYEAEVVNVEITP
;
A
#
# COMPACT_ATOMS: atom_id res chain seq x y z
N MET A 1 48.65 22.15 -76.04
CA MET A 1 47.34 21.47 -76.02
C MET A 1 47.38 20.37 -74.97
N ARG A 2 46.69 20.53 -73.84
CA ARG A 2 46.65 19.59 -72.71
C ARG A 2 45.19 19.20 -72.47
N LEU A 3 44.90 17.90 -72.47
CA LEU A 3 43.58 17.35 -72.14
C LEU A 3 43.49 17.08 -70.64
N PRO A 4 42.35 17.35 -69.97
CA PRO A 4 42.13 16.91 -68.60
C PRO A 4 41.50 15.50 -68.59
N SER A 5 42.15 14.56 -67.89
CA SER A 5 41.59 13.24 -67.59
C SER A 5 40.65 13.32 -66.39
N LEU A 6 39.37 13.04 -66.60
CA LEU A 6 38.35 12.87 -65.55
C LEU A 6 38.47 11.47 -64.92
N SER A 7 39.11 11.37 -63.76
CA SER A 7 39.06 10.17 -62.93
C SER A 7 37.75 10.15 -62.12
N ARG A 8 36.78 9.31 -62.51
CA ARG A 8 35.59 8.99 -61.70
C ARG A 8 36.03 8.17 -60.48
N GLY A 9 35.92 8.74 -59.29
CA GLY A 9 35.95 7.98 -58.05
C GLY A 9 34.67 7.15 -57.92
N VAL A 10 34.80 5.83 -57.90
CA VAL A 10 33.72 4.91 -57.53
C VAL A 10 33.81 4.71 -56.01
N SER A 11 32.91 5.34 -55.27
CA SER A 11 32.71 5.11 -53.85
C SER A 11 31.80 3.89 -53.66
N ALA A 12 32.35 2.81 -53.10
CA ALA A 12 31.57 1.66 -52.65
C ALA A 12 30.96 1.97 -51.28
N SER A 13 29.62 2.00 -51.19
CA SER A 13 28.91 2.04 -49.90
C SER A 13 28.78 0.64 -49.30
N PRO A 14 29.03 0.44 -48.00
CA PRO A 14 28.73 -0.82 -47.34
C PRO A 14 27.21 -0.97 -47.08
N ALA A 15 26.72 -2.20 -47.23
CA ALA A 15 25.34 -2.58 -47.01
C ALA A 15 24.91 -2.44 -45.53
N PRO A 16 23.67 -2.01 -45.24
CA PRO A 16 23.14 -2.07 -43.88
C PRO A 16 22.77 -3.51 -43.49
N ARG A 17 23.40 -4.01 -42.43
CA ARG A 17 23.14 -5.31 -41.80
C ARG A 17 21.80 -5.31 -41.05
N SER A 18 20.96 -6.28 -41.41
CA SER A 18 20.06 -7.06 -40.53
C SER A 18 19.29 -6.30 -39.42
N GLN A 19 18.24 -5.58 -39.79
CA GLN A 19 17.18 -5.19 -38.85
C GLN A 19 16.17 -6.33 -38.69
N ARG A 20 16.41 -7.29 -37.79
CA ARG A 20 15.39 -8.31 -37.46
C ARG A 20 15.17 -8.60 -35.98
N ARG A 21 15.82 -7.87 -35.06
CA ARG A 21 15.65 -8.08 -33.60
C ARG A 21 15.07 -6.89 -32.82
N ALA A 22 14.77 -5.76 -33.47
CA ALA A 22 14.32 -4.55 -32.78
C ALA A 22 12.85 -4.58 -32.31
N GLY A 23 11.98 -5.34 -32.97
CA GLY A 23 10.53 -5.29 -32.71
C GLY A 23 10.09 -5.92 -31.38
N ALA A 24 10.76 -6.98 -30.93
CA ALA A 24 10.38 -7.68 -29.69
C ALA A 24 10.84 -6.89 -28.44
N PHE A 25 12.06 -6.35 -28.48
CA PHE A 25 12.59 -5.51 -27.39
C PHE A 25 11.84 -4.19 -27.24
N ALA A 26 11.46 -3.54 -28.35
CA ALA A 26 10.71 -2.29 -28.32
C ALA A 26 9.31 -2.46 -27.68
N ARG A 27 8.62 -3.57 -27.96
CA ARG A 27 7.32 -3.89 -27.37
C ARG A 27 7.43 -4.20 -25.88
N PHE A 28 8.44 -4.95 -25.47
CA PHE A 28 8.68 -5.28 -24.07
C PHE A 28 9.06 -4.03 -23.24
N ALA A 29 9.84 -3.12 -23.83
CA ALA A 29 10.17 -1.84 -23.21
C ALA A 29 8.92 -0.95 -23.03
N LEU A 30 8.03 -0.92 -24.03
CA LEU A 30 6.77 -0.17 -23.95
C LEU A 30 5.82 -0.72 -22.88
N THR A 31 5.66 -2.04 -22.78
CA THR A 31 4.81 -2.66 -21.75
C THR A 31 5.40 -2.48 -20.35
N ALA A 32 6.72 -2.62 -20.20
CA ALA A 32 7.40 -2.37 -18.93
C ALA A 32 7.28 -0.90 -18.49
N ALA A 33 7.41 0.05 -19.42
CA ALA A 33 7.22 1.47 -19.12
C ALA A 33 5.77 1.80 -18.70
N LEU A 34 4.78 1.16 -19.34
CA LEU A 34 3.37 1.32 -18.98
C LEU A 34 3.05 0.74 -17.59
N LEU A 35 3.66 -0.40 -17.24
CA LEU A 35 3.54 -1.00 -15.91
C LEU A 35 4.20 -0.14 -14.82
N TRP A 36 5.33 0.52 -15.14
CA TRP A 36 5.99 1.45 -14.22
C TRP A 36 5.21 2.76 -14.02
N ALA A 37 4.38 3.16 -14.99
CA ALA A 37 3.51 4.31 -14.86
C ALA A 37 2.27 4.04 -13.95
N ALA A 38 2.06 2.81 -13.50
CA ALA A 38 1.10 2.50 -12.43
C ALA A 38 1.61 3.13 -11.12
N GLY A 39 1.26 4.41 -10.94
CA GLY A 39 1.78 5.25 -9.87
C GLY A 39 1.49 4.68 -8.48
N CYS A 40 2.50 4.75 -7.62
CA CYS A 40 2.31 4.54 -6.19
C CYS A 40 1.34 5.59 -5.65
N ALA A 41 0.33 5.16 -4.91
CA ALA A 41 -0.47 6.04 -4.09
C ALA A 41 0.45 6.76 -3.10
N ARG A 42 0.39 8.08 -3.12
CA ARG A 42 1.18 8.96 -2.27
C ARG A 42 0.29 9.51 -1.16
N VAL A 43 0.89 9.77 -0.01
CA VAL A 43 0.21 10.52 1.06
C VAL A 43 -0.17 11.90 0.49
N PRO A 44 -1.39 12.40 0.74
CA PRO A 44 -1.78 13.75 0.35
C PRO A 44 -0.81 14.81 0.87
N ARG A 45 -0.69 15.93 0.16
CA ARG A 45 0.16 17.04 0.61
C ARG A 45 -0.41 17.63 1.90
N ASP A 46 0.49 18.03 2.79
CA ASP A 46 0.16 18.68 4.08
C ASP A 46 -0.66 17.80 5.05
N SER A 47 -0.59 16.47 4.89
CA SER A 47 -1.21 15.51 5.80
C SER A 47 -0.29 14.33 6.13
N TYR A 48 -0.60 13.62 7.21
CA TYR A 48 0.08 12.39 7.61
C TYR A 48 -0.77 11.19 7.24
N GLY A 49 -0.13 10.12 6.76
CA GLY A 49 -0.78 8.84 6.50
C GLY A 49 -0.55 7.87 7.66
N VAL A 50 -1.57 7.08 8.01
CA VAL A 50 -1.43 6.08 9.08
C VAL A 50 -0.83 4.80 8.52
N ASP A 51 0.44 4.53 8.84
CA ASP A 51 1.10 3.28 8.44
C ASP A 51 0.70 2.09 9.32
N ARG A 52 0.69 2.30 10.65
CA ARG A 52 0.49 1.24 11.64
C ARG A 52 -0.20 1.76 12.90
N LEU A 53 -1.07 0.95 13.48
CA LEU A 53 -1.72 1.16 14.77
C LEU A 53 -1.42 -0.05 15.67
N ARG A 54 -0.73 0.18 16.78
CA ARG A 54 -0.39 -0.88 17.74
C ARG A 54 -1.22 -0.71 19.00
N PHE A 55 -1.63 -1.83 19.56
CA PHE A 55 -2.26 -1.89 20.86
C PHE A 55 -1.36 -2.71 21.78
N GLU A 56 -1.06 -2.18 22.95
CA GLU A 56 -0.29 -2.84 24.00
C GLU A 56 -1.18 -3.01 25.23
N GLY A 57 -1.02 -4.12 25.95
CA GLY A 57 -1.85 -4.44 27.12
C GLY A 57 -3.28 -4.95 26.80
N VAL A 58 -3.58 -5.25 25.54
CA VAL A 58 -4.87 -5.83 25.12
C VAL A 58 -4.78 -7.36 25.19
N GLU A 59 -5.01 -7.92 26.38
CA GLU A 59 -4.90 -9.38 26.62
C GLU A 59 -6.26 -10.07 26.75
N ALA A 60 -7.26 -9.36 27.28
CA ALA A 60 -8.57 -9.94 27.58
C ALA A 60 -9.49 -10.06 26.36
N LEU A 61 -9.21 -9.30 25.29
CA LEU A 61 -10.03 -9.22 24.07
C LEU A 61 -9.15 -9.15 22.83
N ASP A 62 -9.72 -9.49 21.67
CA ASP A 62 -9.00 -9.45 20.40
C ASP A 62 -8.73 -8.00 19.93
N SER A 63 -7.47 -7.73 19.59
CA SER A 63 -7.05 -6.39 19.16
C SER A 63 -7.49 -6.02 17.74
N ASP A 64 -7.72 -7.00 16.86
CA ASP A 64 -8.24 -6.75 15.52
C ASP A 64 -9.73 -6.38 15.57
N ALA A 65 -10.51 -7.00 16.46
CA ALA A 65 -11.90 -6.62 16.72
C ALA A 65 -12.01 -5.19 17.27
N LEU A 66 -11.09 -4.77 18.15
CA LEU A 66 -11.00 -3.38 18.58
C LEU A 66 -10.65 -2.44 17.42
N ARG A 67 -9.62 -2.80 16.63
CA ARG A 67 -9.14 -2.04 15.47
C ARG A 67 -10.25 -1.79 14.45
N ALA A 68 -11.06 -2.81 14.16
CA ALA A 68 -12.18 -2.74 13.23
C ALA A 68 -13.21 -1.65 13.60
N CYS A 69 -13.32 -1.31 14.89
CA CYS A 69 -14.27 -0.34 15.40
C CYS A 69 -13.79 1.11 15.42
N LEU A 70 -12.51 1.37 15.14
CA LEU A 70 -11.96 2.72 15.13
C LEU A 70 -12.18 3.42 13.79
N ALA A 71 -12.33 4.75 13.84
CA ALA A 71 -12.39 5.55 12.62
C ALA A 71 -10.99 5.74 12.01
N THR A 72 -9.96 5.82 12.86
CA THR A 72 -8.56 5.82 12.49
C THR A 72 -8.18 4.44 12.00
N ARG A 73 -7.75 4.33 10.74
CA ARG A 73 -7.45 3.05 10.09
C ARG A 73 -6.04 3.05 9.55
N GLU A 74 -5.38 1.90 9.65
CA GLU A 74 -4.15 1.63 8.91
C GLU A 74 -4.42 1.51 7.42
N ARG A 75 -3.38 1.71 6.61
CA ARG A 75 -3.42 1.39 5.19
C ARG A 75 -3.76 -0.09 4.98
N SER A 76 -4.70 -0.36 4.08
CA SER A 76 -5.07 -1.75 3.79
C SER A 76 -3.89 -2.53 3.21
N SER A 77 -3.77 -3.77 3.65
CA SER A 77 -2.78 -4.73 3.20
C SER A 77 -3.46 -5.91 2.56
N VAL A 78 -2.81 -6.50 1.57
CA VAL A 78 -3.20 -7.83 1.10
C VAL A 78 -2.84 -8.82 2.19
N GLY A 79 -3.83 -9.60 2.62
CA GLY A 79 -3.68 -10.66 3.60
C GLY A 79 -4.23 -11.99 3.08
N ILE A 80 -3.89 -13.06 3.78
CA ILE A 80 -4.49 -14.39 3.59
C ILE A 80 -5.17 -14.76 4.90
N ASP A 81 -6.46 -15.08 4.82
CA ASP A 81 -7.24 -15.60 5.95
C ASP A 81 -7.01 -17.10 6.08
N PHE A 82 -6.59 -17.55 7.26
CA PHE A 82 -6.42 -18.96 7.55
C PHE A 82 -7.60 -19.49 8.37
N GLY A 83 -8.29 -20.51 7.86
CA GLY A 83 -9.43 -21.11 8.53
C GLY A 83 -10.76 -20.44 8.16
N THR A 84 -11.71 -20.46 9.09
CA THR A 84 -13.06 -19.91 8.88
C THR A 84 -13.25 -18.53 9.52
N THR A 85 -12.22 -17.97 10.16
CA THR A 85 -12.27 -16.65 10.81
C THR A 85 -11.72 -15.59 9.85
N SER A 86 -12.59 -14.71 9.38
CA SER A 86 -12.24 -13.54 8.57
C SER A 86 -11.87 -12.34 9.45
N GLU A 87 -11.35 -11.27 8.85
CA GLU A 87 -11.15 -10.00 9.54
C GLU A 87 -12.45 -9.54 10.25
N PRO A 88 -12.38 -9.17 11.55
CA PRO A 88 -13.53 -8.68 12.30
C PRO A 88 -14.15 -7.44 11.66
N THR A 89 -15.48 -7.37 11.66
CA THR A 89 -16.22 -6.16 11.31
C THR A 89 -16.84 -5.57 12.57
N CYS A 90 -16.85 -4.24 12.67
CA CYS A 90 -17.35 -3.59 13.87
C CYS A 90 -18.88 -3.69 13.97
N GLY A 91 -19.36 -4.34 15.02
CA GLY A 91 -20.79 -4.46 15.31
C GLY A 91 -21.36 -5.84 14.95
N GLU A 92 -20.58 -6.67 14.28
CA GLU A 92 -20.95 -8.04 13.93
C GLU A 92 -20.31 -9.07 14.87
N PRO A 93 -21.05 -10.09 15.32
CA PRO A 93 -20.47 -11.24 15.99
C PRO A 93 -19.57 -12.06 15.04
N PRO A 94 -18.51 -12.72 15.54
CA PRO A 94 -18.05 -12.76 16.93
C PRO A 94 -17.25 -11.51 17.34
N PHE A 95 -17.51 -11.02 18.56
CA PHE A 95 -16.96 -9.76 19.08
C PHE A 95 -15.57 -9.89 19.73
N ASP A 96 -15.13 -11.12 19.88
CA ASP A 96 -13.96 -11.64 20.56
C ASP A 96 -13.25 -12.70 19.69
N GLY A 97 -13.72 -12.90 18.46
CA GLY A 97 -13.11 -13.82 17.50
C GLY A 97 -11.81 -13.24 16.96
N GLY A 98 -10.70 -13.94 17.20
CA GLY A 98 -9.42 -13.57 16.63
C GLY A 98 -9.39 -13.74 15.11
N SER A 99 -8.76 -12.79 14.42
CA SER A 99 -8.43 -12.97 13.00
C SER A 99 -7.22 -13.90 12.88
N ASN A 100 -7.29 -14.87 11.98
CA ASN A 100 -6.13 -15.65 11.58
C ASN A 100 -5.60 -15.10 10.24
N THR A 101 -5.62 -13.77 10.08
CA THR A 101 -5.24 -13.10 8.84
C THR A 101 -3.76 -12.76 8.88
N VAL A 102 -2.96 -13.39 8.00
CA VAL A 102 -1.57 -12.98 7.83
C VAL A 102 -1.50 -11.86 6.82
N ARG A 103 -1.23 -10.64 7.30
CA ARG A 103 -1.00 -9.46 6.48
C ARG A 103 0.36 -9.58 5.77
N LEU A 104 0.37 -9.62 4.44
CA LEU A 104 1.56 -9.86 3.63
C LEU A 104 2.23 -8.55 3.21
N PHE A 105 1.55 -7.75 2.39
CA PHE A 105 2.12 -6.50 1.87
C PHE A 105 1.04 -5.44 1.61
N ARG A 106 1.43 -4.18 1.79
CA ARG A 106 0.60 -3.01 1.48
C ARG A 106 0.74 -2.73 0.00
N TRP A 107 -0.38 -2.69 -0.69
CA TRP A 107 -0.36 -2.59 -2.13
C TRP A 107 0.00 -1.16 -2.60
N PRO A 108 0.94 -0.93 -3.55
CA PRO A 108 1.45 0.40 -3.89
C PRO A 108 0.41 1.43 -4.32
N TRP A 109 -0.67 1.05 -5.01
CA TRP A 109 -1.74 1.96 -5.45
C TRP A 109 -2.91 2.11 -4.47
N THR A 110 -2.87 1.49 -3.29
CA THR A 110 -3.91 1.71 -2.26
C THR A 110 -3.76 3.09 -1.65
N ASP A 111 -4.85 3.86 -1.58
CA ASP A 111 -4.85 5.19 -0.96
C ASP A 111 -4.38 5.18 0.50
N TRP A 112 -3.87 6.33 0.95
CA TRP A 112 -3.44 6.53 2.32
C TRP A 112 -4.58 7.04 3.18
N PRO A 113 -4.95 6.35 4.28
CA PRO A 113 -5.85 6.92 5.26
C PRO A 113 -5.18 8.11 5.94
N THR A 114 -5.83 9.27 5.86
CA THR A 114 -5.34 10.51 6.47
C THR A 114 -5.48 10.45 7.98
N TRP A 115 -4.42 10.84 8.68
CA TRP A 115 -4.40 11.06 10.11
C TRP A 115 -5.09 12.36 10.48
N ASP A 116 -6.00 12.30 11.44
CA ASP A 116 -6.69 13.45 12.04
C ASP A 116 -6.72 13.28 13.56
N LEU A 117 -6.12 14.25 14.26
CA LEU A 117 -6.01 14.22 15.72
C LEU A 117 -7.40 14.22 16.40
N SER A 118 -8.37 14.97 15.85
CA SER A 118 -9.72 15.07 16.43
C SER A 118 -10.48 13.75 16.34
N VAL A 119 -10.28 13.01 15.23
CA VAL A 119 -10.84 11.66 15.04
C VAL A 119 -10.17 10.69 16.00
N PHE A 120 -8.84 10.76 16.12
CA PHE A 120 -8.08 9.89 17.00
C PHE A 120 -8.46 10.07 18.48
N GLU A 121 -8.61 11.29 18.98
CA GLU A 121 -9.07 11.56 20.36
C GLU A 121 -10.48 11.01 20.62
N ARG A 122 -11.36 11.05 19.60
CA ARG A 122 -12.70 10.45 19.68
C ARG A 122 -12.62 8.93 19.71
N ASP A 123 -11.65 8.35 19.02
CA ASP A 123 -11.37 6.92 19.02
C ASP A 123 -10.86 6.45 20.39
N LEU A 124 -10.04 7.23 21.11
CA LEU A 124 -9.64 6.89 22.50
C LEU A 124 -10.86 6.67 23.40
N ARG A 125 -11.80 7.62 23.39
CA ARG A 125 -13.06 7.47 24.12
C ARG A 125 -13.92 6.33 23.58
N ARG A 126 -13.78 5.96 22.30
CA ARG A 126 -14.48 4.84 21.69
C ARG A 126 -13.94 3.51 22.22
N ILE A 127 -12.63 3.38 22.40
CA ILE A 127 -11.98 2.21 22.99
C ILE A 127 -12.56 1.95 24.39
N GLU A 128 -12.55 2.94 25.28
CA GLU A 128 -13.11 2.79 26.64
C GLU A 128 -14.57 2.37 26.64
N ARG A 129 -15.40 2.98 25.77
CA ARG A 129 -16.81 2.59 25.63
C ARG A 129 -16.96 1.16 25.12
N TRP A 130 -16.11 0.74 24.20
CA TRP A 130 -16.13 -0.61 23.63
C TRP A 130 -15.79 -1.69 24.67
N TYR A 131 -14.83 -1.41 25.55
CA TYR A 131 -14.49 -2.25 26.70
C TYR A 131 -15.60 -2.27 27.74
N ARG A 132 -16.15 -1.10 28.09
CA ARG A 132 -17.25 -0.98 29.06
C ARG A 132 -18.48 -1.77 28.62
N ALA A 133 -18.82 -1.74 27.33
CA ALA A 133 -19.94 -2.52 26.77
C ALA A 133 -19.77 -4.04 26.96
N ARG A 134 -18.54 -4.52 27.22
CA ARG A 134 -18.19 -5.93 27.47
C ARG A 134 -17.95 -6.24 28.95
N GLY A 135 -18.21 -5.28 29.85
CA GLY A 135 -18.09 -5.45 31.29
C GLY A 135 -16.76 -4.98 31.90
N TYR A 136 -15.83 -4.47 31.10
CA TYR A 136 -14.55 -3.93 31.57
C TYR A 136 -14.69 -2.45 31.89
N TYR A 137 -15.22 -2.13 33.08
CA TYR A 137 -15.47 -0.74 33.49
C TYR A 137 -14.21 0.03 33.90
N GLU A 138 -13.18 -0.69 34.36
CA GLU A 138 -11.88 -0.15 34.76
C GLU A 138 -10.88 -0.02 33.60
N ALA A 139 -11.28 -0.43 32.38
CA ALA A 139 -10.42 -0.30 31.22
C ALA A 139 -10.29 1.17 30.80
N GLU A 140 -9.07 1.67 30.81
CA GLU A 140 -8.70 3.03 30.43
C GLU A 140 -7.46 3.04 29.54
N VAL A 141 -7.33 4.08 28.70
CA VAL A 141 -6.11 4.29 27.91
C VAL A 141 -5.09 5.03 28.76
N VAL A 142 -4.08 4.30 29.22
CA VAL A 142 -3.05 4.84 30.14
C VAL A 142 -1.97 5.66 29.43
N ASN A 143 -1.63 5.31 28.18
CA ASN A 143 -0.56 5.95 27.43
C ASN A 143 -0.88 5.97 25.93
N VAL A 144 -0.38 7.01 25.26
CA VAL A 144 -0.53 7.21 23.82
C VAL A 144 0.80 7.71 23.27
N GLU A 145 1.38 6.96 22.34
CA GLU A 145 2.60 7.34 21.63
C GLU A 145 2.30 7.55 20.14
N ILE A 146 2.74 8.69 19.60
CA ILE A 146 2.59 9.05 18.18
C ILE A 146 3.99 9.25 17.61
N THR A 147 4.39 8.37 16.69
CA THR A 147 5.68 8.47 15.98
C THR A 147 5.45 9.00 14.57
N PRO A 148 6.09 10.12 14.18
CA PRO A 148 5.97 10.68 12.83
C PRO A 148 6.78 9.89 11.77
#